data_AF-A0A328SQ59-F1
#
_entry.id   AF-A0A328SQ59-F1
#
_cell.length_a   1.000
_cell.length_b   1.000
_cell.length_c   1.000
_cell.angle_alpha   90.00
_cell.angle_beta   90.00
_cell.angle_gamma   90.00
#
_symmetry.space_group_name_H-M   'P 1'
#
loop_
_entity.id
_entity.type
_entity.pdbx_description
1 polymer ?
#
loop_
_entity_poly.entity_id
_entity_poly.type
_entity_poly.pdbx_seq_one_letter_code
_entity_poly.pdbx_strand_id
1 'polypeptide(L)'
;MNNIGQLSLEYIFIFMILLIIFSIISVPLLTESMENTQDVSDVVKCKNTLSQLAGEVKFVYYSDEGTKIVKSIHIPNDMKIEYKSYNGRHYLSTNLKLNDGSTKNVMVEIPCKVTFKNNPNYYYTNVYNRWYYNVEFKWISSNKTSNVDINFK
;
A
#
# COMPACT_ATOMS: atom_id res chain seq x y z
N MET A 1 -16.82 -6.45 64.80
CA MET A 1 -16.31 -6.38 63.41
C MET A 1 -14.87 -5.92 63.48
N ASN A 2 -13.93 -6.66 62.89
CA ASN A 2 -12.50 -6.38 63.02
C ASN A 2 -12.10 -5.31 61.99
N ASN A 3 -11.87 -4.06 62.43
CA ASN A 3 -11.61 -2.90 61.56
C ASN A 3 -10.44 -3.11 60.58
N ILE A 4 -9.46 -3.92 60.98
CA ILE A 4 -8.28 -4.24 60.15
C ILE A 4 -8.67 -5.04 58.92
N GLY A 5 -9.59 -6.01 59.06
CA GLY A 5 -10.08 -6.83 57.96
C GLY A 5 -10.91 -6.01 56.96
N GLN A 6 -11.72 -5.08 57.45
CA GLN A 6 -12.49 -4.16 56.61
C GLN A 6 -11.58 -3.22 55.80
N LEU A 7 -10.57 -2.63 56.44
CA LEU A 7 -9.58 -1.78 55.77
C LEU A 7 -8.81 -2.53 54.67
N SER A 8 -8.34 -3.76 54.95
CA SER A 8 -7.62 -4.55 53.94
C SER A 8 -8.47 -4.87 52.71
N LEU A 9 -9.78 -5.05 52.90
CA LEU A 9 -10.71 -5.40 51.84
C LEU A 9 -11.05 -4.18 50.97
N GLU A 10 -11.14 -3.00 51.58
CA GLU A 10 -11.27 -1.71 50.88
C GLU A 10 -10.06 -1.43 49.97
N TYR A 11 -8.84 -1.64 50.47
CA TYR A 11 -7.63 -1.47 49.65
C TYR A 11 -7.57 -2.44 48.46
N ILE A 12 -8.01 -3.69 48.62
CA ILE A 12 -8.09 -4.65 47.51
C ILE A 12 -9.10 -4.17 46.47
N PHE A 13 -10.26 -3.67 46.88
CA PHE A 13 -11.25 -3.13 45.95
C PHE A 13 -10.76 -1.90 45.20
N ILE A 14 -10.10 -0.97 45.89
CA ILE A 14 -9.50 0.21 45.25
C ILE A 14 -8.45 -0.23 44.21
N PHE A 15 -7.59 -1.17 44.57
CA PHE A 15 -6.59 -1.72 43.64
C PHE A 15 -7.24 -2.39 42.41
N MET A 16 -8.28 -3.18 42.62
CA MET A 16 -8.99 -3.85 41.53
C MET A 16 -9.70 -2.84 40.60
N ILE A 17 -10.32 -1.80 41.15
CA ILE A 17 -10.94 -0.72 40.38
C ILE A 17 -9.88 0.02 39.56
N LEU A 18 -8.70 0.29 40.13
CA LEU A 18 -7.59 0.90 39.41
C LEU A 18 -7.14 0.04 38.22
N LEU A 19 -7.03 -1.28 38.39
CA LEU A 19 -6.69 -2.18 37.28
C LEU A 19 -7.76 -2.20 36.18
N ILE A 20 -9.04 -2.13 36.55
CA ILE A 20 -10.14 -2.06 35.58
C ILE A 20 -10.06 -0.76 34.78
N ILE A 21 -9.90 0.39 35.46
CA ILE A 21 -9.75 1.69 34.81
C ILE A 21 -8.52 1.69 33.89
N PHE A 22 -7.40 1.16 34.36
CA PHE A 22 -6.18 1.06 33.57
C PHE A 22 -6.37 0.22 32.31
N SER A 23 -7.08 -0.91 32.41
CA SER A 23 -7.36 -1.79 31.27
C SER A 23 -8.28 -1.13 30.24
N ILE A 24 -9.30 -0.40 30.71
CA ILE A 24 -10.24 0.33 29.84
C ILE A 24 -9.51 1.39 28.99
N ILE A 25 -8.47 2.02 29.53
CA ILE A 25 -7.70 3.05 28.81
C ILE A 25 -6.60 2.39 27.94
N SER A 26 -5.89 1.40 28.48
CA SER A 26 -4.73 0.83 27.82
C SER A 26 -5.08 -0.03 26.60
N VAL A 27 -6.18 -0.79 26.65
CA VAL A 27 -6.56 -1.69 25.55
C VAL A 27 -6.88 -0.91 24.26
N PRO A 28 -7.76 0.12 24.26
CA PRO A 28 -8.03 0.92 23.07
C PRO A 28 -6.78 1.61 22.51
N LEU A 29 -5.92 2.16 23.37
CA LEU A 29 -4.68 2.83 22.96
C LEU A 29 -3.72 1.87 22.26
N LEU A 30 -3.60 0.63 22.75
CA LEU A 30 -2.79 -0.40 22.11
C LEU A 30 -3.36 -0.79 20.75
N THR A 31 -4.67 -0.97 20.65
CA THR A 31 -5.35 -1.28 19.38
C THR A 31 -5.10 -0.18 18.34
N GLU A 32 -5.31 1.09 18.68
CA GLU A 32 -5.08 2.22 17.78
C GLU A 32 -3.61 2.30 17.35
N SER A 33 -2.68 2.06 18.27
CA SER A 33 -1.24 2.04 17.96
C SER A 33 -0.87 0.92 16.98
N MET A 34 -1.49 -0.25 17.13
CA MET A 34 -1.30 -1.39 16.22
C MET A 34 -1.85 -1.09 14.83
N GLU A 35 -3.07 -0.55 14.74
CA GLU A 35 -3.71 -0.17 13.48
C GLU A 35 -2.89 0.88 12.71
N ASN A 36 -2.41 1.92 13.40
CA ASN A 36 -1.54 2.93 12.82
C ASN A 36 -0.21 2.34 12.31
N THR A 37 0.38 1.42 13.07
CA THR A 37 1.62 0.74 12.67
C THR A 37 1.41 -0.13 11.43
N GLN A 38 0.27 -0.82 11.36
CA GLN A 38 -0.11 -1.64 10.21
C GLN A 38 -0.33 -0.78 8.96
N ASP A 39 -1.02 0.36 9.09
CA ASP A 39 -1.24 1.32 8.01
C ASP A 39 0.07 1.86 7.43
N VAL A 40 1.03 2.21 8.30
CA VAL A 40 2.37 2.65 7.86
C VAL A 40 3.10 1.51 7.14
N SER A 41 3.08 0.30 7.69
CA SER A 41 3.67 -0.89 7.05
C SER A 41 3.11 -1.09 5.64
N ASP A 42 1.79 -1.00 5.49
CA ASP A 42 1.11 -1.30 4.24
C ASP A 42 1.35 -0.23 3.18
N VAL A 43 1.38 1.04 3.59
CA VAL A 43 1.81 2.15 2.73
C VAL A 43 3.24 1.95 2.23
N VAL A 44 4.16 1.52 3.10
CA VAL A 44 5.56 1.26 2.74
C VAL A 44 5.65 0.07 1.76
N LYS A 45 4.99 -1.05 2.05
CA LYS A 45 4.96 -2.22 1.16
C LYS A 45 4.41 -1.85 -0.23
N CYS A 46 3.34 -1.08 -0.29
CA CYS A 46 2.75 -0.63 -1.54
C CYS A 46 3.67 0.33 -2.29
N LYS A 47 4.30 1.28 -1.59
CA LYS A 47 5.30 2.18 -2.19
C LYS A 47 6.49 1.42 -2.76
N ASN A 48 6.99 0.41 -2.05
CA ASN A 48 8.08 -0.45 -2.52
C ASN A 48 7.65 -1.22 -3.78
N THR A 49 6.43 -1.76 -3.80
CA THR A 49 5.88 -2.47 -4.96
C THR A 49 5.75 -1.54 -6.18
N LEU A 50 5.19 -0.34 -6.00
CA LEU A 50 5.14 0.68 -7.05
C LEU A 50 6.54 1.12 -7.51
N SER A 51 7.52 1.16 -6.59
CA SER A 51 8.90 1.52 -6.92
C SER A 51 9.60 0.42 -7.71
N GLN A 52 9.31 -0.85 -7.41
CA GLN A 52 9.75 -1.99 -8.21
C GLN A 52 9.15 -1.93 -9.61
N LEU A 53 7.83 -1.74 -9.73
CA LEU A 53 7.16 -1.54 -11.03
C LEU A 53 7.78 -0.38 -11.82
N ALA A 54 8.01 0.76 -11.17
CA ALA A 54 8.63 1.93 -11.78
C ALA A 54 10.08 1.65 -12.23
N GLY A 55 10.83 0.85 -11.48
CA GLY A 55 12.18 0.40 -11.85
C GLY A 55 12.18 -0.42 -13.13
N GLU A 56 11.26 -1.38 -13.25
CA GLU A 56 11.12 -2.18 -14.48
C GLU A 56 10.62 -1.35 -15.67
N VAL A 57 9.69 -0.42 -15.44
CA VAL A 57 9.24 0.54 -16.47
C VAL A 57 10.41 1.40 -16.96
N LYS A 58 11.25 1.91 -16.05
CA LYS A 58 12.47 2.65 -16.41
C LYS A 58 13.40 1.78 -17.24
N PHE A 59 13.63 0.55 -16.83
CA PHE A 59 14.48 -0.37 -17.56
C PHE A 59 13.97 -0.58 -19.00
N VAL A 60 12.69 -0.91 -19.17
CA VAL A 60 12.09 -1.15 -20.50
C VAL A 60 12.08 0.12 -21.34
N TYR A 61 11.84 1.28 -20.73
CA TYR A 61 11.84 2.57 -21.43
C TYR A 61 13.23 2.97 -21.95
N TYR A 62 14.29 2.71 -21.17
CA TYR A 62 15.67 3.06 -21.53
C TYR A 62 16.41 1.97 -22.31
N SER A 63 15.85 0.77 -22.45
CA SER A 63 16.47 -0.31 -23.22
C SER A 63 16.36 0.00 -24.72
N ASP A 64 15.28 -0.41 -25.38
CA ASP A 64 15.03 -0.13 -26.80
C ASP A 64 13.55 -0.38 -27.13
N GLU A 65 13.10 0.15 -28.26
CA GLU A 65 11.77 -0.11 -28.82
C GLU A 65 11.52 -1.60 -29.05
N GLY A 66 10.36 -2.09 -28.59
CA GLY A 66 10.01 -3.51 -28.66
C GLY A 66 10.56 -4.38 -27.52
N THR A 67 11.31 -3.79 -26.57
CA THR A 67 11.75 -4.51 -25.37
C THR A 67 10.57 -5.08 -24.60
N LYS A 68 10.70 -6.34 -24.20
CA LYS A 68 9.71 -7.06 -23.42
C LYS A 68 10.39 -7.79 -22.28
N ILE A 69 9.86 -7.62 -21.07
CA ILE A 69 10.36 -8.27 -19.85
C ILE A 69 9.19 -8.84 -19.09
N VAL A 70 9.40 -10.00 -18.48
CA VAL A 70 8.44 -10.60 -17.56
C VAL A 70 9.12 -10.73 -16.22
N LYS A 71 8.49 -10.21 -15.16
CA LYS A 71 9.02 -10.30 -13.80
C LYS A 71 7.93 -10.70 -12.83
N SER A 72 8.30 -11.53 -11.87
CA SER A 72 7.43 -11.89 -10.76
C SER A 72 7.43 -10.78 -9.72
N ILE A 73 6.25 -10.22 -9.44
CA ILE A 73 6.09 -9.13 -8.48
C ILE A 73 5.04 -9.53 -7.45
N HIS A 74 5.40 -9.34 -6.18
CA HIS A 74 4.48 -9.54 -5.07
C HIS A 74 3.59 -8.31 -4.92
N ILE A 75 2.27 -8.53 -4.81
CA ILE A 75 1.29 -7.48 -4.54
C ILE A 75 0.83 -7.65 -3.09
N PRO A 76 1.22 -6.76 -2.16
CA PRO A 76 1.02 -6.95 -0.73
C PRO A 76 -0.45 -6.87 -0.31
N ASN A 77 -1.24 -6.01 -0.97
CA ASN A 77 -2.63 -5.72 -0.66
C ASN A 77 -3.43 -5.49 -1.95
N ASP A 78 -4.75 -5.67 -1.88
CA ASP A 78 -5.67 -5.32 -2.98
C ASP A 78 -5.51 -3.83 -3.32
N MET A 79 -5.20 -3.53 -4.58
CA MET A 79 -4.91 -2.16 -4.99
C MET A 79 -5.31 -1.88 -6.43
N LYS A 80 -5.70 -0.63 -6.67
CA LYS A 80 -5.91 -0.10 -8.03
C LYS A 80 -4.68 0.71 -8.41
N ILE A 81 -3.86 0.13 -9.29
CA ILE A 81 -2.70 0.82 -9.84
C ILE A 81 -3.18 1.67 -11.01
N GLU A 82 -2.87 2.96 -11.00
CA GLU A 82 -3.26 3.89 -12.06
C GLU A 82 -2.09 4.77 -12.49
N TYR A 83 -2.06 5.09 -13.77
CA TYR A 83 -1.17 6.08 -14.34
C TYR A 83 -1.78 7.48 -14.16
N LYS A 84 -0.96 8.42 -13.65
CA LYS A 84 -1.31 9.84 -13.54
C LYS A 84 -0.22 10.70 -14.19
N SER A 85 -0.64 11.78 -14.82
CA SER A 85 0.26 12.84 -15.29
C SER A 85 -0.06 14.13 -14.56
N TYR A 86 0.95 14.75 -13.96
CA TYR A 86 0.80 16.03 -13.26
C TYR A 86 1.99 16.92 -13.61
N ASN A 87 1.73 18.16 -14.04
CA ASN A 87 2.75 19.15 -14.41
C ASN A 87 3.83 18.61 -15.38
N GLY A 88 3.43 17.77 -16.35
CA GLY A 88 4.35 17.19 -17.35
C GLY A 88 5.19 16.02 -16.83
N ARG A 89 4.98 15.57 -15.58
CA ARG A 89 5.62 14.38 -15.01
C ARG A 89 4.65 13.20 -14.95
N HIS A 90 5.20 12.00 -15.02
CA HIS A 90 4.45 10.77 -15.08
C HIS A 90 4.58 10.01 -13.75
N TYR A 91 3.47 9.45 -13.27
CA TYR A 91 3.42 8.73 -12.00
C TYR A 91 2.61 7.43 -12.11
N LEU A 92 3.07 6.40 -11.42
CA LEU A 92 2.23 5.29 -10.99
C LEU A 92 1.66 5.63 -9.61
N SER A 93 0.35 5.50 -9.46
CA SER A 93 -0.39 5.89 -8.27
C SER A 93 -1.29 4.75 -7.82
N THR A 94 -1.52 4.66 -6.51
CA THR A 94 -2.57 3.84 -5.92
C THR A 94 -3.20 4.58 -4.75
N ASN A 95 -4.48 4.31 -4.48
CA ASN A 95 -5.16 4.79 -3.29
C ASN A 95 -5.30 3.62 -2.32
N LEU A 96 -4.75 3.75 -1.12
CA LEU A 96 -4.91 2.79 -0.04
C LEU A 96 -5.92 3.32 0.96
N LYS A 97 -6.83 2.44 1.39
CA LYS A 97 -7.74 2.74 2.49
C LYS A 97 -7.05 2.33 3.79
N LEU A 98 -6.97 3.26 4.75
CA LEU A 98 -6.37 3.06 6.06
C LEU A 98 -7.44 2.55 7.06
N ASN A 99 -7.00 2.07 8.22
CA ASN A 99 -7.89 1.50 9.25
C ASN A 99 -8.85 2.55 9.82
N ASP A 100 -8.43 3.83 9.87
CA ASP A 100 -9.28 4.97 10.26
C ASP A 100 -10.36 5.34 9.21
N GLY A 101 -10.39 4.64 8.07
CA GLY A 101 -11.31 4.87 6.96
C GLY A 101 -10.88 5.97 5.99
N SER A 102 -9.78 6.66 6.28
CA SER A 102 -9.18 7.65 5.36
C SER A 102 -8.54 6.95 4.16
N THR A 103 -8.22 7.74 3.12
CA THR A 103 -7.52 7.22 1.94
C THR A 103 -6.20 7.96 1.74
N LYS A 104 -5.14 7.19 1.52
CA LYS A 104 -3.80 7.72 1.26
C LYS A 104 -3.40 7.43 -0.18
N ASN A 105 -3.11 8.49 -0.93
CA ASN A 105 -2.53 8.36 -2.26
C ASN A 105 -1.02 8.09 -2.13
N VAL A 106 -0.58 6.98 -2.72
CA VAL A 106 0.84 6.65 -2.86
C VAL A 106 1.19 6.79 -4.33
N MET A 107 2.23 7.57 -4.64
CA MET A 107 2.69 7.82 -6.01
C MET A 107 4.19 7.62 -6.13
N VAL A 108 4.61 7.10 -7.28
CA VAL A 108 6.02 6.92 -7.67
C VAL A 108 6.22 7.44 -9.07
N GLU A 109 7.26 8.24 -9.27
CA GLU A 109 7.60 8.87 -10.56
C GLU A 109 8.18 7.85 -11.55
N ILE A 110 7.69 7.91 -12.79
CA ILE A 110 8.10 7.10 -13.93
C ILE A 110 8.52 8.02 -15.09
N PRO A 111 9.37 7.56 -16.02
CA PRO A 111 9.92 8.42 -17.07
C PRO A 111 8.95 8.63 -18.24
N CYS A 112 7.90 7.81 -18.35
CA CYS A 112 7.05 7.77 -19.52
C CYS A 112 5.60 7.46 -19.15
N LYS A 113 4.73 7.60 -20.15
CA LYS A 113 3.34 7.18 -20.06
C LYS A 113 3.24 5.65 -19.97
N VAL A 114 2.38 5.17 -19.09
CA VAL A 114 2.13 3.74 -18.88
C VAL A 114 0.69 3.40 -19.21
N THR A 115 0.52 2.27 -19.88
CA THR A 115 -0.78 1.68 -20.19
C THR A 115 -0.90 0.31 -19.54
N PHE A 116 -2.11 -0.21 -19.47
CA PHE A 116 -2.37 -1.50 -18.86
C PHE A 116 -3.22 -2.38 -19.78
N LYS A 117 -3.12 -3.70 -19.56
CA LYS A 117 -3.92 -4.73 -20.26
C LYS A 117 -3.75 -4.70 -21.79
N ASN A 118 -2.56 -4.37 -22.30
CA ASN A 118 -2.29 -4.23 -23.73
C ASN A 118 -3.23 -3.25 -24.45
N ASN A 119 -3.78 -2.25 -23.75
CA ASN A 119 -4.70 -1.29 -24.33
C ASN A 119 -4.15 0.13 -24.17
N PRO A 120 -3.84 0.84 -25.28
CA PRO A 120 -3.20 2.15 -25.24
C PRO A 120 -4.04 3.25 -24.56
N ASN A 121 -5.33 3.02 -24.36
CA ASN A 121 -6.26 3.95 -23.72
C ASN A 121 -6.59 3.57 -22.26
N TYR A 122 -6.00 2.51 -21.73
CA TYR A 122 -6.31 2.00 -20.40
C TYR A 122 -5.19 2.34 -19.43
N TYR A 123 -5.49 3.22 -18.47
CA TYR A 123 -4.52 3.82 -17.55
C TYR A 123 -4.62 3.29 -16.13
N TYR A 124 -5.32 2.19 -15.90
CA TYR A 124 -5.38 1.60 -14.58
C TYR A 124 -5.50 0.09 -14.66
N THR A 125 -5.27 -0.60 -13.55
CA THR A 125 -5.62 -2.01 -13.40
C THR A 125 -5.87 -2.30 -11.93
N ASN A 126 -6.79 -3.23 -11.67
CA ASN A 126 -7.05 -3.73 -10.33
C ASN A 126 -6.22 -5.01 -10.17
N VAL A 127 -5.45 -5.05 -9.10
CA VAL A 127 -4.68 -6.23 -8.68
C VAL A 127 -5.11 -6.61 -7.27
N TYR A 128 -5.11 -7.90 -7.00
CA TYR A 128 -5.51 -8.46 -5.72
C TYR A 128 -4.27 -8.89 -4.95
N ASN A 129 -4.38 -9.05 -3.64
CA ASN A 129 -3.30 -9.56 -2.81
C ASN A 129 -2.91 -10.96 -3.30
N ARG A 130 -1.69 -11.08 -3.81
CA ARG A 130 -1.09 -12.35 -4.22
C ARG A 130 0.41 -12.33 -3.99
N TRP A 131 0.93 -13.49 -3.58
CA TRP A 131 2.36 -13.67 -3.40
C TRP A 131 3.17 -13.47 -4.69
N TYR A 132 2.55 -13.71 -5.84
CA TYR A 132 3.13 -13.51 -7.16
C TYR A 132 2.09 -13.09 -8.20
N TYR A 133 2.48 -12.14 -9.05
CA TYR A 133 1.93 -11.90 -10.37
C TYR A 133 3.03 -12.04 -11.40
N ASN A 134 2.73 -12.64 -12.55
CA ASN A 134 3.62 -12.56 -13.69
C ASN A 134 3.32 -11.27 -14.44
N VAL A 135 4.16 -10.27 -14.20
CA VAL A 135 3.98 -8.93 -14.77
C VAL A 135 4.83 -8.81 -16.02
N GLU A 136 4.17 -8.63 -17.15
CA GLU A 136 4.79 -8.35 -18.43
C GLU A 136 4.88 -6.84 -18.64
N PHE A 137 6.09 -6.36 -18.88
CA PHE A 137 6.39 -4.99 -19.26
C PHE A 137 6.79 -4.99 -20.72
N LYS A 138 6.10 -4.20 -21.54
CA LYS A 138 6.35 -4.15 -22.98
C LYS A 138 6.42 -2.71 -23.45
N TRP A 139 7.48 -2.39 -24.18
CA TRP A 139 7.56 -1.11 -24.90
C TRP A 139 6.60 -1.14 -26.10
N ILE A 140 5.73 -0.12 -26.22
CA ILE A 140 4.77 0.00 -27.32
C ILE A 140 5.02 1.31 -28.07
N SER A 141 5.28 1.18 -29.38
CA SER A 141 5.22 2.30 -30.33
C SER A 141 3.77 2.57 -30.66
N SER A 142 3.26 3.75 -30.28
CA SER A 142 2.03 4.25 -30.87
C SER A 142 2.26 5.69 -31.29
N ASN A 143 2.32 5.89 -32.62
CA ASN A 143 2.32 7.14 -33.38
C ASN A 143 2.45 8.44 -32.55
N LYS A 144 3.66 8.66 -31.99
CA LYS A 144 4.20 9.90 -31.36
C LYS A 144 4.34 9.93 -29.84
N THR A 145 4.02 8.88 -29.09
CA THR A 145 4.39 8.80 -27.65
C THR A 145 4.91 7.41 -27.28
N SER A 146 6.16 7.32 -26.84
CA SER A 146 6.76 6.11 -26.28
C SER A 146 6.02 5.71 -25.01
N ASN A 147 5.32 4.56 -25.03
CA ASN A 147 4.52 4.06 -23.92
C ASN A 147 5.06 2.71 -23.45
N VAL A 148 4.97 2.43 -22.15
CA VAL A 148 5.22 1.09 -21.60
C VAL A 148 3.89 0.49 -21.15
N ASP A 149 3.55 -0.69 -21.65
CA ASP A 149 2.39 -1.44 -21.19
C ASP A 149 2.79 -2.37 -20.06
N ILE A 150 1.97 -2.39 -19.01
CA ILE A 150 2.08 -3.30 -17.88
C ILE A 150 0.87 -4.23 -17.91
N ASN A 151 1.15 -5.53 -18.05
CA ASN A 151 0.11 -6.56 -18.07
C ASN A 151 0.34 -7.58 -16.95
N PHE A 152 -0.65 -7.69 -16.06
CA PHE A 152 -0.63 -8.63 -14.94
C PHE A 152 -1.31 -9.93 -15.36
N LYS A 153 -0.58 -11.05 -15.31
CA LYS A 153 -1.06 -12.41 -15.59
C LYS A 153 -1.14 -13.25 -14.32
#